data_AF-A0A1X7TGE9-F1
#
_entry.id   AF-A0A1X7TGE9-F1
#
_cell.length_a   1.000
_cell.length_b   1.000
_cell.length_c   1.000
_cell.angle_alpha   90.00
_cell.angle_beta   90.00
_cell.angle_gamma   90.00
#
_symmetry.space_group_name_H-M   'P 1'
#
loop_
_entity.id
_entity.type
_entity.pdbx_description
1 polymer ?
#
loop_
_entity_poly.entity_id
_entity_poly.type
_entity_poly.pdbx_seq_one_letter_code
_entity_poly.pdbx_strand_id
1 'polypeptide(L)'
;MAAFARPAVMTSVGSTVHIGAFISHTALFLQLRQRAASLSQRDGNADDLDVRWSSGDDTVALVKHDKTEPDVTIAAPDWTHLLGEIDYEVTQIKRRMHELEELQDKHSTRPDVFDDVEEEHNIDILTAEISQMFSRAKQGLLVINRQAKNGSDQEKKVAKNVVSSLAITLQDLSVDFRKAQSSYLKSPFAKETMSECTIC
;
A
#
# COMPACT_ATOMS: atom_id res chain seq x y z
N MET A 1 -46.09 0.83 -29.08
CA MET A 1 -44.88 0.63 -29.92
C MET A 1 -43.74 1.40 -29.27
N ALA A 2 -42.91 0.74 -28.46
CA ALA A 2 -41.74 1.35 -27.83
C ALA A 2 -40.49 0.79 -28.50
N ALA A 3 -39.79 1.63 -29.26
CA ALA A 3 -38.52 1.32 -29.90
C ALA A 3 -37.40 1.52 -28.87
N PHE A 4 -36.83 0.42 -28.37
CA PHE A 4 -35.59 0.46 -27.60
C PHE A 4 -34.41 0.48 -28.56
N ALA A 5 -33.74 1.62 -28.64
CA ALA A 5 -32.45 1.77 -29.29
C ALA A 5 -31.38 0.98 -28.52
N ARG A 6 -30.60 0.17 -29.23
CA ARG A 6 -29.48 -0.60 -28.68
C ARG A 6 -28.27 0.33 -28.47
N PRO A 7 -27.58 0.30 -27.32
CA PRO A 7 -26.27 0.92 -27.22
C PRO A 7 -25.19 0.00 -27.84
N ALA A 8 -24.34 0.59 -28.68
CA ALA A 8 -23.18 -0.04 -29.26
C ALA A 8 -22.11 -0.29 -28.18
N VAL A 9 -21.65 -1.54 -28.07
CA VAL A 9 -20.55 -1.92 -27.19
C VAL A 9 -19.24 -1.67 -27.93
N MET A 10 -18.44 -0.71 -27.45
CA MET A 10 -17.03 -0.57 -27.80
C MET A 10 -16.27 -1.78 -27.24
N THR A 11 -15.78 -2.63 -28.13
CA THR A 11 -14.92 -3.76 -27.77
C THR A 11 -13.53 -3.26 -27.37
N SER A 12 -13.28 -3.16 -26.06
CA SER A 12 -11.92 -3.07 -25.52
C SER A 12 -11.26 -4.43 -25.66
N VAL A 13 -10.22 -4.52 -26.48
CA VAL A 13 -9.34 -5.69 -26.58
C VAL A 13 -8.43 -5.70 -25.35
N GLY A 14 -9.00 -6.12 -24.21
CA GLY A 14 -8.24 -6.48 -23.03
C GLY A 14 -7.85 -7.96 -23.14
N SER A 15 -6.57 -8.25 -23.37
CA SER A 15 -6.03 -9.60 -23.24
C SER A 15 -6.27 -10.08 -21.82
N THR A 16 -7.35 -10.85 -21.63
CA THR A 16 -7.68 -11.49 -20.37
C THR A 16 -6.70 -12.64 -20.18
N VAL A 17 -5.72 -12.45 -19.30
CA VAL A 17 -4.95 -13.57 -18.77
C VAL A 17 -5.94 -14.39 -17.95
N HIS A 18 -6.42 -15.50 -18.53
CA HIS A 18 -7.26 -16.48 -17.83
C HIS A 18 -6.40 -17.21 -16.81
N ILE A 19 -6.21 -16.60 -15.64
CA ILE A 19 -5.84 -17.34 -14.44
C ILE A 19 -7.04 -18.25 -14.17
N GLY A 20 -6.87 -19.57 -14.28
CA GLY A 20 -7.94 -20.56 -14.43
C GLY A 20 -9.02 -20.59 -13.32
N ALA A 21 -9.83 -21.64 -13.29
CA ALA A 21 -10.89 -21.78 -12.28
C ALA A 21 -10.30 -21.91 -10.86
N PHE A 22 -10.74 -21.05 -9.94
CA PHE A 22 -10.38 -21.11 -8.52
C PHE A 22 -11.47 -21.83 -7.73
N ILE A 23 -11.09 -22.88 -6.99
CA ILE A 23 -11.97 -23.54 -6.03
C ILE A 23 -11.53 -23.13 -4.62
N SER A 24 -12.42 -22.44 -3.89
CA SER A 24 -12.15 -22.04 -2.51
C SER A 24 -12.63 -23.11 -1.53
N HIS A 25 -11.68 -23.72 -0.81
CA HIS A 25 -11.96 -24.71 0.24
C HIS A 25 -12.06 -24.10 1.65
N THR A 26 -12.05 -22.76 1.76
CA THR A 26 -12.05 -22.07 3.07
C THR A 26 -13.27 -22.44 3.91
N ALA A 27 -14.45 -22.56 3.30
CA ALA A 27 -15.68 -22.96 4.00
C ALA A 27 -15.60 -24.38 4.58
N LEU A 28 -15.12 -25.34 3.79
CA LEU A 28 -14.94 -26.73 4.22
C LEU A 28 -13.87 -26.84 5.31
N PHE A 29 -12.75 -26.12 5.16
CA PHE A 29 -11.71 -26.04 6.19
C PHE A 29 -12.25 -25.51 7.52
N LEU A 30 -13.03 -24.42 7.51
CA LEU A 30 -13.62 -23.84 8.71
C LEU A 30 -14.61 -24.82 9.37
N GLN A 31 -15.42 -25.52 8.57
CA GLN A 31 -16.35 -26.53 9.07
C GLN A 31 -15.63 -27.71 9.74
N LEU A 32 -14.55 -28.22 9.12
CA LEU A 32 -13.73 -29.28 9.70
C LEU A 32 -13.05 -28.83 11.00
N ARG A 33 -12.53 -27.59 11.04
CA ARG A 33 -11.91 -27.01 12.24
C ARG A 33 -12.92 -26.89 13.40
N GLN A 34 -14.13 -26.40 13.13
CA GLN A 34 -15.19 -26.30 14.14
C GLN A 34 -15.59 -27.68 14.68
N ARG A 35 -15.72 -28.68 13.78
CA ARG A 35 -16.04 -30.06 14.17
C ARG A 35 -14.95 -30.68 15.04
N ALA A 36 -13.67 -30.51 14.68
CA ALA A 36 -12.54 -31.00 15.48
C ALA A 36 -12.52 -30.36 16.88
N ALA A 37 -12.76 -29.05 16.99
CA ALA A 37 -12.85 -28.36 18.28
C ALA A 37 -14.00 -28.88 19.15
N SER A 38 -15.16 -29.19 18.55
CA SER A 38 -16.32 -29.73 19.28
C SER A 38 -16.12 -31.17 19.78
N LEU A 39 -15.30 -31.97 19.09
CA LEU A 39 -14.95 -33.33 19.52
C LEU A 39 -13.96 -33.29 20.69
N SER A 40 -12.98 -32.39 20.64
CA SER A 40 -12.02 -32.19 21.74
C SER A 40 -12.67 -31.75 23.06
N GLN A 41 -13.85 -31.11 23.04
CA GLN A 41 -14.61 -30.78 24.25
C GLN A 41 -15.41 -31.96 24.81
N ARG A 42 -15.70 -32.99 24.01
CA ARG A 42 -16.47 -34.17 24.42
C ARG A 42 -15.63 -35.25 25.10
N ASP A 43 -14.34 -35.33 24.78
CA ASP A 43 -13.42 -36.32 25.36
C ASP A 43 -12.89 -35.96 26.77
N GLY A 44 -13.41 -34.90 27.40
CA GLY A 44 -13.03 -34.47 28.75
C GLY A 44 -13.69 -35.23 29.91
N ASN A 45 -14.47 -36.29 29.67
CA ASN A 45 -15.22 -37.02 30.73
C ASN A 45 -15.10 -38.56 30.63
N ALA A 46 -13.96 -39.08 30.19
CA ALA A 46 -13.73 -40.53 30.16
C ALA A 46 -12.84 -40.96 31.34
N ASP A 47 -13.42 -40.95 32.55
CA ASP A 47 -13.00 -41.90 33.59
C ASP A 47 -13.65 -43.25 33.26
N ASP A 48 -12.84 -44.30 33.36
CA ASP A 48 -13.18 -45.73 33.28
C ASP A 48 -13.40 -46.31 31.86
N LEU A 49 -12.33 -46.90 31.29
CA LEU A 49 -12.34 -48.12 30.48
C LEU A 49 -10.88 -48.51 30.15
N ASP A 50 -10.34 -49.48 30.90
CA ASP A 50 -9.05 -50.15 30.65
C ASP A 50 -9.12 -50.99 29.36
N VAL A 51 -8.81 -50.38 28.22
CA VAL A 51 -8.57 -51.08 26.97
C VAL A 51 -7.08 -51.37 26.85
N ARG A 52 -6.72 -52.61 27.19
CA ARG A 52 -5.41 -53.20 26.98
C ARG A 52 -5.05 -53.23 25.49
N TRP A 53 -4.28 -52.24 25.03
CA TRP A 53 -3.67 -52.25 23.70
C TRP A 53 -2.56 -53.31 23.66
N SER A 54 -2.78 -54.36 22.88
CA SER A 54 -1.74 -55.33 22.53
C SER A 54 -0.67 -54.62 21.69
N SER A 55 0.59 -54.76 22.09
CA SER A 55 1.78 -54.30 21.36
C SER A 55 1.64 -54.50 19.85
N GLY A 56 1.47 -53.39 19.14
CA GLY A 56 1.60 -53.23 17.71
C GLY A 56 2.17 -51.82 17.51
N ASP A 57 3.33 -51.76 16.89
CA ASP A 57 4.31 -50.68 16.84
C ASP A 57 3.90 -49.43 16.02
N ASP A 58 2.61 -49.06 16.04
CA ASP A 58 2.05 -48.03 15.14
C ASP A 58 1.77 -46.68 15.83
N THR A 59 2.10 -46.52 17.12
CA THR A 59 1.84 -45.27 17.87
C THR A 59 2.99 -44.26 17.82
N VAL A 60 3.99 -44.45 16.95
CA VAL A 60 5.14 -43.52 16.79
C VAL A 60 4.78 -42.37 15.84
N ALA A 61 3.71 -41.63 16.12
CA ALA A 61 3.45 -40.34 15.44
C ALA A 61 2.51 -39.40 16.20
N LEU A 62 2.11 -39.72 17.43
CA LEU A 62 1.43 -38.73 18.28
C LEU A 62 2.49 -37.82 18.89
N VAL A 63 2.86 -36.78 18.12
CA VAL A 63 3.52 -35.59 18.65
C VAL A 63 2.67 -35.12 19.82
N LYS A 64 3.13 -35.40 21.03
CA LYS A 64 2.58 -34.82 22.24
C LYS A 64 2.71 -33.32 22.05
N HIS A 65 1.59 -32.65 21.76
CA HIS A 65 1.49 -31.21 21.88
C HIS A 65 1.78 -30.91 23.36
N ASP A 66 3.05 -30.65 23.65
CA ASP A 66 3.43 -30.03 24.90
C ASP A 66 2.66 -28.71 24.96
N LYS A 67 1.75 -28.60 25.93
CA LYS A 67 0.97 -27.39 26.20
C LYS A 67 1.84 -26.29 26.83
N THR A 68 3.13 -26.28 26.51
CA THR A 68 3.88 -25.05 26.54
C THR A 68 3.50 -24.35 25.25
N GLU A 69 2.31 -23.73 25.20
CA GLU A 69 2.10 -22.68 24.20
C GLU A 69 3.15 -21.63 24.56
N PRO A 70 4.22 -21.44 23.76
CA PRO A 70 4.94 -20.20 23.92
C PRO A 70 3.88 -19.15 23.59
N ASP A 71 3.56 -18.34 24.59
CA ASP A 71 2.88 -17.06 24.39
C ASP A 71 3.82 -16.19 23.55
N VAL A 72 4.04 -16.59 22.30
CA VAL A 72 4.60 -15.74 21.28
C VAL A 72 3.43 -14.87 20.91
N THR A 73 3.20 -13.85 21.72
CA THR A 73 2.67 -12.61 21.19
C THR A 73 3.61 -12.23 20.06
N ILE A 74 3.29 -12.63 18.83
CA ILE A 74 4.02 -12.24 17.62
C ILE A 74 3.74 -10.75 17.47
N ALA A 75 4.52 -9.94 18.20
CA ALA A 75 4.47 -8.50 18.08
C ALA A 75 4.96 -8.14 16.68
N ALA A 76 4.24 -7.22 16.03
CA ALA A 76 4.70 -6.67 14.78
C ALA A 76 6.09 -6.03 15.00
N PRO A 77 7.01 -6.14 14.04
CA PRO A 77 8.31 -5.50 14.15
C PRO A 77 8.22 -4.00 14.42
N ASP A 78 9.16 -3.45 15.19
CA ASP A 78 9.11 -2.06 15.62
C ASP A 78 8.96 -1.08 14.46
N TRP A 79 9.64 -1.30 13.32
CA TRP A 79 9.57 -0.42 12.15
C TRP A 79 8.19 -0.35 11.48
N THR A 80 7.27 -1.27 11.80
CA THR A 80 5.94 -1.31 11.17
C THR A 80 5.10 -0.08 11.46
N HIS A 81 5.31 0.63 12.58
CA HIS A 81 4.60 1.89 12.85
C HIS A 81 4.90 2.98 11.82
N LEU A 82 6.13 3.00 11.26
CA LEU A 82 6.56 3.97 10.25
C LEU A 82 5.84 3.78 8.91
N LEU A 83 5.29 2.59 8.66
CA LEU A 83 4.54 2.32 7.45
C LEU A 83 3.30 3.22 7.35
N GLY A 84 2.58 3.40 8.46
CA GLY A 84 1.41 4.28 8.49
C GLY A 84 1.76 5.74 8.22
N GLU A 85 2.90 6.21 8.74
CA GLU A 85 3.39 7.57 8.50
C GLU A 85 3.76 7.80 7.03
N ILE A 86 4.48 6.86 6.41
CA ILE A 86 4.87 6.96 5.00
C ILE A 86 3.65 6.87 4.08
N ASP A 87 2.72 5.97 4.36
CA ASP A 87 1.51 5.80 3.54
C ASP A 87 0.59 7.03 3.62
N TYR A 88 0.55 7.68 4.81
CA TYR A 88 -0.09 8.97 4.98
C TYR A 88 0.61 10.06 4.13
N GLU A 89 1.94 10.17 4.19
CA GLU A 89 2.69 11.13 3.35
C GLU A 89 2.45 10.87 1.85
N VAL A 90 2.45 9.62 1.39
CA VAL A 90 2.14 9.25 0.00
C VAL A 90 0.74 9.72 -0.40
N THR A 91 -0.24 9.52 0.46
CA THR A 91 -1.63 9.97 0.23
C THR A 91 -1.73 11.48 0.18
N GLN A 92 -1.05 12.18 1.09
CA GLN A 92 -1.04 13.63 1.10
C GLN A 92 -0.30 14.20 -0.12
N ILE A 93 0.80 13.59 -0.56
CA ILE A 93 1.52 13.99 -1.79
C ILE A 93 0.56 13.96 -2.97
N LYS A 94 -0.17 12.85 -3.16
CA LYS A 94 -1.17 12.72 -4.24
C LYS A 94 -2.22 13.82 -4.19
N ARG A 95 -2.76 14.11 -3.00
CA ARG A 95 -3.77 15.15 -2.80
C ARG A 95 -3.22 16.54 -3.15
N ARG A 96 -2.04 16.88 -2.65
CA ARG A 96 -1.41 18.19 -2.89
C ARG A 96 -0.99 18.36 -4.35
N MET A 97 -0.56 17.30 -5.02
CA MET A 97 -0.26 17.33 -6.45
C MET A 97 -1.50 17.66 -7.28
N HIS A 98 -2.66 17.10 -6.93
CA HIS A 98 -3.93 17.41 -7.60
C HIS A 98 -4.37 18.87 -7.35
N GLU A 99 -4.29 19.32 -6.10
CA GLU A 99 -4.59 20.71 -5.73
C GLU A 99 -3.69 21.72 -6.49
N LEU A 100 -2.40 21.37 -6.64
CA LEU A 100 -1.47 22.16 -7.42
C LEU A 100 -1.80 22.17 -8.93
N GLU A 101 -2.21 21.02 -9.49
CA GLU A 101 -2.62 20.93 -10.89
C GLU A 101 -3.86 21.78 -11.17
N GLU A 102 -4.86 21.76 -10.28
CA GLU A 102 -6.06 22.60 -10.40
C GLU A 102 -5.73 24.10 -10.35
N LEU A 103 -4.84 24.52 -9.44
CA LEU A 103 -4.37 25.91 -9.37
C LEU A 103 -3.58 26.32 -10.61
N GLN A 104 -2.70 25.44 -11.10
CA GLN A 104 -1.91 25.69 -12.30
C GLN A 104 -2.77 25.81 -13.58
N ASP A 105 -3.84 25.03 -13.68
CA ASP A 105 -4.80 25.10 -14.78
C ASP A 105 -5.67 26.37 -14.70
N LYS A 106 -6.12 26.73 -13.49
CA LYS A 106 -6.86 27.98 -13.24
C LYS A 106 -6.02 29.20 -13.60
N HIS A 107 -4.76 29.22 -13.16
CA HIS A 107 -3.79 30.28 -13.46
C HIS A 107 -3.55 30.38 -14.97
N SER A 108 -3.32 29.25 -15.65
CA SER A 108 -3.11 29.19 -17.11
C SER A 108 -4.32 29.66 -17.93
N THR A 109 -5.54 29.60 -17.39
CA THR A 109 -6.78 29.96 -18.09
C THR A 109 -7.26 31.39 -17.82
N ARG A 110 -6.66 32.12 -16.85
CA ARG A 110 -7.06 33.49 -16.48
C ARG A 110 -5.88 34.46 -16.36
N PRO A 111 -5.39 35.02 -17.49
CA PRO A 111 -4.26 35.95 -17.49
C PRO A 111 -4.55 37.39 -16.99
N ASP A 112 -5.69 37.68 -16.34
CA ASP A 112 -6.10 39.07 -16.03
C ASP A 112 -5.43 39.63 -14.75
N VAL A 113 -4.18 40.08 -14.91
CA VAL A 113 -3.36 41.18 -14.32
C VAL A 113 -3.47 41.60 -12.83
N PHE A 114 -4.49 41.23 -12.05
CA PHE A 114 -4.59 41.69 -10.64
C PHE A 114 -4.53 40.60 -9.56
N ASP A 115 -4.74 39.32 -9.90
CA ASP A 115 -4.71 38.18 -8.96
C ASP A 115 -3.45 37.30 -9.11
N ASP A 116 -2.54 37.66 -10.02
CA ASP A 116 -1.42 36.83 -10.48
C ASP A 116 -0.38 36.56 -9.37
N VAL A 117 -0.06 37.57 -8.55
CA VAL A 117 1.03 37.50 -7.55
C VAL A 117 0.68 36.61 -6.35
N GLU A 118 -0.56 36.66 -5.85
CA GLU A 118 -0.97 35.80 -4.73
C GLU A 118 -1.14 34.35 -5.18
N GLU A 119 -1.67 34.12 -6.38
CA GLU A 119 -1.82 32.78 -6.95
C GLU A 119 -0.46 32.15 -7.28
N GLU A 120 0.49 32.91 -7.85
CA GLU A 120 1.87 32.48 -8.07
C GLU A 120 2.58 32.12 -6.76
N HIS A 121 2.43 32.95 -5.72
CA HIS A 121 3.00 32.65 -4.40
C HIS A 121 2.44 31.35 -3.80
N ASN A 122 1.13 31.11 -3.95
CA ASN A 122 0.49 29.89 -3.49
C ASN A 122 1.00 28.65 -4.25
N ILE A 123 1.23 28.76 -5.56
CA ILE A 123 1.83 27.70 -6.39
C ILE A 123 3.24 27.36 -5.89
N ASP A 124 4.06 28.36 -5.56
CA ASP A 124 5.42 28.16 -5.04
C ASP A 124 5.41 27.47 -3.67
N ILE A 125 4.55 27.91 -2.76
CA ILE A 125 4.40 27.30 -1.43
C ILE A 125 4.01 25.83 -1.57
N LEU A 126 2.99 25.53 -2.38
CA LEU A 126 2.52 24.14 -2.56
C LEU A 126 3.60 23.26 -3.21
N THR A 127 4.35 23.81 -4.17
CA THR A 127 5.47 23.10 -4.82
C THR A 127 6.59 22.78 -3.83
N ALA A 128 6.92 23.72 -2.95
CA ALA A 128 7.90 23.51 -1.88
C ALA A 128 7.40 22.51 -0.83
N GLU A 129 6.12 22.58 -0.44
CA GLU A 129 5.50 21.65 0.52
C GLU A 129 5.54 20.21 0.00
N ILE A 130 5.14 19.98 -1.26
CA ILE A 130 5.21 18.66 -1.90
C ILE A 130 6.64 18.12 -1.92
N SER A 131 7.62 18.98 -2.22
CA SER A 131 9.04 18.61 -2.22
C SER A 131 9.54 18.20 -0.82
N GLN A 132 9.05 18.87 0.21
CA GLN A 132 9.34 18.53 1.60
C GLN A 132 8.71 17.19 1.98
N MET A 133 7.46 16.93 1.57
CA MET A 133 6.76 15.66 1.81
C MET A 133 7.49 14.47 1.18
N PHE A 134 7.96 14.60 -0.07
CA PHE A 134 8.82 13.59 -0.69
C PHE A 134 10.08 13.32 0.13
N SER A 135 10.68 14.36 0.71
CA SER A 135 11.88 14.22 1.55
C SER A 135 11.58 13.50 2.86
N ARG A 136 10.46 13.81 3.52
CA ARG A 136 10.00 13.10 4.73
C ARG A 136 9.73 11.63 4.46
N ALA A 137 9.00 11.33 3.38
CA ALA A 137 8.69 9.95 2.99
C ALA A 137 9.97 9.14 2.69
N LYS A 138 10.92 9.72 1.94
CA LYS A 138 12.23 9.08 1.68
C LYS A 138 13.01 8.85 2.96
N GLN A 139 12.99 9.80 3.88
CA GLN A 139 13.66 9.64 5.17
C GLN A 139 13.03 8.53 6.01
N GLY A 140 11.69 8.42 6.02
CA GLY A 140 10.98 7.29 6.63
C GLY A 140 11.46 5.94 6.11
N LEU A 141 11.64 5.79 4.80
CA LEU A 141 12.17 4.57 4.20
C LEU A 141 13.61 4.24 4.65
N LEU A 142 14.45 5.26 4.83
CA LEU A 142 15.80 5.08 5.36
C LEU A 142 15.79 4.66 6.82
N VAL A 143 14.87 5.18 7.63
CA VAL A 143 14.68 4.79 9.02
C VAL A 143 14.20 3.35 9.13
N ILE A 144 13.23 2.92 8.31
CA ILE A 144 12.79 1.52 8.25
C ILE A 144 13.97 0.61 7.93
N ASN A 145 14.75 0.93 6.90
CA ASN A 145 15.94 0.14 6.54
C ASN A 145 16.97 0.06 7.68
N ARG A 146 17.11 1.11 8.50
CA ARG A 146 18.02 1.10 9.64
C ARG A 146 17.47 0.23 10.77
N GLN A 147 16.19 0.35 11.11
CA GLN A 147 15.57 -0.41 12.20
C GLN A 147 15.50 -1.91 11.86
N ALA A 148 15.14 -2.26 10.62
CA ALA A 148 15.04 -3.65 10.16
C ALA A 148 16.38 -4.41 10.19
N LYS A 149 17.53 -3.73 10.21
CA LYS A 149 18.85 -4.38 10.34
C LYS A 149 19.02 -5.12 11.67
N ASN A 150 18.33 -4.68 12.71
CA ASN A 150 18.39 -5.28 14.05
C ASN A 150 17.48 -6.51 14.18
N GLY A 151 16.62 -6.75 13.20
CA GLY A 151 15.65 -7.85 13.18
C GLY A 151 16.22 -9.19 12.69
N SER A 152 15.33 -10.19 12.63
CA SER A 152 15.61 -11.50 12.03
C SER A 152 15.92 -11.40 10.53
N ASP A 153 16.62 -12.37 9.95
CA ASP A 153 16.87 -12.41 8.50
C ASP A 153 15.57 -12.45 7.67
N GLN A 154 14.52 -13.07 8.21
CA GLN A 154 13.21 -13.04 7.58
C GLN A 154 12.59 -11.64 7.62
N GLU A 155 12.73 -10.94 8.75
CA GLU A 155 12.25 -9.57 8.91
C GLU A 155 12.97 -8.61 7.96
N LYS A 156 14.30 -8.73 7.82
CA LYS A 156 15.10 -7.97 6.86
C LYS A 156 14.59 -8.15 5.42
N LYS A 157 14.25 -9.39 5.03
CA LYS A 157 13.69 -9.67 3.70
C LYS A 157 12.33 -9.01 3.51
N VAL A 158 11.45 -9.10 4.50
CA VAL A 158 10.12 -8.47 4.46
C VAL A 158 10.26 -6.95 4.38
N ALA A 159 11.07 -6.34 5.24
CA ALA A 159 11.33 -4.91 5.23
C ALA A 159 11.90 -4.43 3.89
N LYS A 160 12.84 -5.18 3.29
CA LYS A 160 13.38 -4.86 1.96
C LYS A 160 12.28 -4.83 0.89
N ASN A 161 11.36 -5.80 0.91
CA ASN A 161 10.26 -5.85 -0.06
C ASN A 161 9.29 -4.67 0.13
N VAL A 162 8.95 -4.36 1.37
CA VAL A 162 8.10 -3.21 1.72
C VAL A 162 8.75 -1.91 1.26
N VAL A 163 10.01 -1.67 1.63
CA VAL A 163 10.75 -0.47 1.24
C VAL A 163 10.88 -0.37 -0.29
N SER A 164 11.14 -1.48 -0.98
CA SER A 164 11.22 -1.49 -2.45
C SER A 164 9.89 -1.07 -3.08
N SER A 165 8.77 -1.64 -2.60
CA SER A 165 7.45 -1.30 -3.11
C SER A 165 7.12 0.19 -2.91
N LEU A 166 7.35 0.71 -1.69
CA LEU A 166 7.09 2.12 -1.38
C LEU A 166 8.02 3.06 -2.14
N ALA A 167 9.29 2.69 -2.32
CA ALA A 167 10.25 3.47 -3.08
C ALA A 167 9.83 3.60 -4.55
N ILE A 168 9.32 2.51 -5.15
CA ILE A 168 8.77 2.54 -6.51
C ILE A 168 7.57 3.50 -6.57
N THR A 169 6.61 3.37 -5.65
CA THR A 169 5.46 4.28 -5.59
C THR A 169 5.88 5.76 -5.45
N LEU A 170 6.84 6.07 -4.58
CA LEU A 170 7.36 7.44 -4.42
C LEU A 170 8.11 7.91 -5.67
N GLN A 171 8.83 7.02 -6.34
CA GLN A 171 9.53 7.33 -7.57
C GLN A 171 8.55 7.68 -8.69
N ASP A 172 7.49 6.90 -8.86
CA ASP A 172 6.45 7.14 -9.87
C ASP A 172 5.78 8.50 -9.62
N LEU A 173 5.36 8.77 -8.38
CA LEU A 173 4.81 10.08 -7.99
C LEU A 173 5.79 11.23 -8.27
N SER A 174 7.08 11.03 -7.98
CA SER A 174 8.10 12.04 -8.22
C SER A 174 8.34 12.30 -9.71
N VAL A 175 8.23 11.27 -10.55
CA VAL A 175 8.29 11.40 -12.01
C VAL A 175 7.10 12.19 -12.51
N ASP A 176 5.89 11.85 -12.05
CA ASP A 176 4.67 12.52 -12.48
C ASP A 176 4.62 13.96 -12.03
N PHE A 177 5.06 14.25 -10.80
CA PHE A 177 5.24 15.62 -10.32
C PHE A 177 6.18 16.44 -11.22
N ARG A 178 7.35 15.92 -11.56
CA ARG A 178 8.30 16.61 -12.47
C ARG A 178 7.71 16.84 -13.86
N LYS A 179 6.90 15.90 -14.38
CA LYS A 179 6.23 16.05 -15.67
C LYS A 179 5.18 17.15 -15.61
N ALA A 180 4.33 17.16 -14.58
CA ALA A 180 3.30 18.18 -14.38
C ALA A 180 3.94 19.58 -14.30
N GLN A 181 4.97 19.74 -13.47
CA GLN A 181 5.73 20.99 -13.36
C GLN A 181 6.39 21.41 -14.68
N SER A 182 7.01 20.46 -15.39
CA SER A 182 7.61 20.76 -16.69
C SER A 182 6.58 21.16 -17.74
N SER A 183 5.35 20.64 -17.65
CA SER A 183 4.24 21.00 -18.53
C SER A 183 3.77 22.42 -18.24
N TYR A 184 3.54 22.75 -16.97
CA TYR A 184 3.18 24.08 -16.50
C TYR A 184 4.19 25.14 -16.95
N LEU A 185 5.49 24.93 -16.70
CA LEU A 185 6.55 25.87 -17.06
C LEU A 185 6.75 26.05 -18.58
N LYS A 186 6.29 25.10 -19.41
CA LYS A 186 6.38 25.20 -20.87
C LYS A 186 5.22 25.96 -21.50
N SER A 187 4.13 26.15 -20.75
CA SER A 187 3.02 27.01 -21.14
C SER A 187 3.53 28.41 -21.45
N PRO A 188 3.09 29.07 -22.53
CA PRO A 188 3.63 30.36 -22.98
C PRO A 188 3.61 31.46 -21.91
N PHE A 189 2.75 31.34 -20.90
CA PHE A 189 2.60 32.30 -19.80
C PHE A 189 3.73 32.25 -18.74
N ALA A 190 4.31 31.07 -18.47
CA ALA A 190 5.43 30.93 -17.53
C ALA A 190 6.78 31.43 -18.09
N LYS A 191 6.83 31.73 -19.41
CA LYS A 191 8.02 32.29 -20.07
C LYS A 191 8.06 33.81 -20.05
N GLU A 192 6.93 34.46 -19.80
CA GLU A 192 6.80 35.92 -19.86
C GLU A 192 7.32 36.56 -18.56
N THR A 193 7.19 35.88 -17.41
CA THR A 193 7.71 36.36 -16.10
C THR A 193 9.22 36.14 -15.92
N MET A 194 9.85 35.19 -16.62
CA MET A 194 11.31 34.95 -16.54
C MET A 194 12.14 35.62 -17.64
N SER A 195 11.51 36.31 -18.59
CA SER A 195 12.24 37.09 -19.60
C SER A 195 12.69 38.47 -19.07
N GLU A 196 12.20 38.91 -17.91
CA GLU A 196 12.64 40.14 -17.23
C GLU A 196 13.61 39.92 -16.06
N CYS A 197 13.84 38.69 -15.61
CA CYS A 197 14.86 38.40 -14.59
C CYS A 197 16.05 37.64 -15.18
N THR A 198 16.71 38.25 -16.18
CA THR A 198 18.13 37.96 -16.44
C THR A 198 18.95 38.94 -15.61
N ILE A 199 19.22 38.62 -14.34
CA ILE A 199 20.41 39.00 -13.55
C ILE A 199 20.33 38.26 -12.20
N CYS A 200 21.39 37.49 -11.92
CA CYS A 200 21.80 36.77 -10.70
C CYS A 200 21.65 35.25 -10.73
#